data_AF-A0A2K9J3Y2-F1
#
_entry.id   AF-A0A2K9J3Y2-F1
#
_cell.length_a   1.000
_cell.length_b   1.000
_cell.length_c   1.000
_cell.angle_alpha   90.00
_cell.angle_beta   90.00
_cell.angle_gamma   90.00
#
_symmetry.space_group_name_H-M   'P 1'
#
loop_
_entity.id
_entity.type
_entity.pdbx_description
1 polymer ?
#
loop_
_entity_poly.entity_id
_entity_poly.type
_entity_poly.pdbx_seq_one_letter_code
_entity_poly.pdbx_strand_id
1 'polypeptide(L)' 'MTYEEERKRLIEQAQEFVSFPPPDYSKMTNEQIRRRTEIMKKSFEEAFDDDLNEDDSL' A
#
# COMPACT_ATOMS: atom_id res chain seq x y z
N MET A 1 16.81 4.16 -14.05
CA MET A 1 15.43 3.64 -14.00
C MET A 1 14.60 4.50 -14.93
N THR A 2 13.91 3.90 -15.87
CA THR A 2 13.00 4.59 -16.79
C THR A 2 11.67 4.88 -16.09
N TYR A 3 10.87 5.78 -16.67
CA TYR A 3 9.52 6.07 -16.15
C TYR A 3 8.64 4.81 -16.08
N GLU A 4 8.71 3.95 -17.10
CA GLU A 4 7.94 2.69 -17.18
C GLU A 4 8.39 1.66 -16.14
N GLU A 5 9.70 1.54 -15.92
CA GLU A 5 10.25 0.66 -14.86
C GLU A 5 9.80 1.11 -13.47
N GLU A 6 9.85 2.41 -13.20
CA GLU A 6 9.40 2.99 -11.94
C GLU A 6 7.90 2.77 -11.74
N ARG A 7 7.11 3.01 -12.80
CA ARG A 7 5.66 2.82 -12.79
C ARG A 7 5.27 1.38 -12.50
N LYS A 8 5.92 0.42 -13.17
CA LYS A 8 5.69 -1.02 -12.93
C LYS A 8 5.97 -1.39 -11.47
N ARG A 9 7.11 -0.95 -10.92
CA ARG A 9 7.48 -1.21 -9.52
C ARG A 9 6.45 -0.67 -8.54
N LEU A 10 5.90 0.53 -8.80
CA LEU A 10 4.90 1.14 -7.93
C LEU A 10 3.56 0.41 -7.97
N ILE A 11 3.15 -0.09 -9.14
CA ILE A 11 1.93 -0.90 -9.27
C ILE A 11 2.10 -2.24 -8.54
N GLU A 12 3.25 -2.91 -8.70
CA GLU A 12 3.54 -4.17 -8.00
C GLU A 12 3.47 -4.00 -6.48
N GLN A 13 4.05 -2.94 -5.92
CA GLN A 13 3.94 -2.62 -4.49
C GLN A 13 2.50 -2.32 -4.06
N ALA A 14 1.72 -1.61 -4.90
CA ALA A 14 0.34 -1.30 -4.58
C ALA A 14 -0.58 -2.54 -4.59
N GLN A 15 -0.21 -3.58 -5.34
CA GLN A 15 -0.96 -4.84 -5.46
C GLN A 15 -0.75 -5.78 -4.27
N GLU A 16 0.21 -5.51 -3.38
CA GLU A 16 0.32 -6.20 -2.08
C GLU A 16 -0.93 -5.95 -1.21
N PHE A 17 -1.64 -4.84 -1.45
CA PHE A 17 -2.89 -4.50 -0.76
C PHE A 17 -4.11 -4.82 -1.64
N VAL A 18 -4.84 -5.87 -1.28
CA VAL A 18 -6.09 -6.24 -1.95
C VAL A 18 -7.14 -5.15 -1.72
N SER A 19 -7.78 -4.68 -2.79
CA SER A 19 -8.90 -3.72 -2.72
C SER A 19 -9.96 -4.05 -3.76
N PHE A 20 -11.22 -3.79 -3.43
CA PHE A 20 -12.36 -4.07 -4.32
C PHE A 20 -13.30 -2.85 -4.44
N PRO A 21 -13.55 -2.32 -5.66
CA PRO A 21 -12.92 -2.75 -6.92
C PRO A 21 -11.41 -2.43 -6.95
N PRO A 22 -10.62 -3.13 -7.78
CA PRO A 22 -9.20 -2.81 -7.94
C PRO A 22 -8.99 -1.38 -8.43
N PRO A 23 -7.85 -0.74 -8.08
CA PRO A 23 -7.53 0.59 -8.58
C PRO A 23 -7.28 0.57 -10.10
N ASP A 24 -7.84 1.55 -10.80
CA ASP A 24 -7.52 1.77 -12.20
C ASP A 24 -6.21 2.58 -12.30
N TYR A 25 -5.07 1.87 -12.26
CA TYR A 25 -3.76 2.49 -12.30
C TYR A 25 -3.53 3.31 -13.58
N SER A 26 -4.19 2.99 -14.69
CA SER A 26 -4.05 3.72 -15.96
C SER A 26 -4.43 5.20 -15.85
N LYS A 27 -5.27 5.54 -14.86
CA LYS A 27 -5.73 6.90 -14.56
C LYS A 27 -4.94 7.59 -13.44
N MET A 28 -3.86 6.97 -12.97
CA MET A 28 -3.05 7.45 -11.86
C MET A 28 -1.62 7.77 -12.28
N THR A 29 -1.12 8.93 -11.83
CA THR A 29 0.31 9.26 -11.90
C THR A 29 1.11 8.43 -10.90
N ASN A 30 2.43 8.31 -11.11
CA ASN A 30 3.31 7.60 -10.18
C ASN A 30 3.23 8.17 -8.74
N GLU A 31 3.09 9.49 -8.60
CA GLU A 31 2.91 10.14 -7.30
C GLU A 31 1.61 9.73 -6.61
N GLN A 32 0.50 9.65 -7.37
CA GLN A 32 -0.78 9.18 -6.84
C GLN A 32 -0.71 7.71 -6.40
N ILE A 33 0.00 6.86 -7.14
CA ILE A 33 0.21 5.45 -6.77
C ILE A 33 1.01 5.37 -5.46
N ARG A 34 2.12 6.10 -5.34
CA ARG A 34 2.92 6.17 -4.11
C ARG A 34 2.09 6.58 -2.90
N ARG A 35 1.41 7.73 -3.01
CA ARG A 35 0.63 8.29 -1.90
C ARG A 35 -0.46 7.34 -1.45
N ARG A 36 -1.15 6.69 -2.39
CA ARG A 36 -2.17 5.68 -2.06
C ARG A 36 -1.56 4.50 -1.32
N THR A 37 -0.45 3.95 -1.80
CA THR A 37 0.23 2.80 -1.17
C THR A 37 0.74 3.15 0.23
N GLU A 38 1.28 4.35 0.44
CA GLU A 38 1.71 4.83 1.77
C GLU A 38 0.55 4.94 2.75
N ILE A 39 -0.60 5.46 2.31
CA ILE A 39 -1.82 5.51 3.14
C ILE A 39 -2.26 4.09 3.52
N MET A 40 -2.30 3.16 2.57
CA MET A 40 -2.68 1.78 2.84
C MET A 40 -1.74 1.10 3.84
N LYS A 41 -0.42 1.28 3.67
CA LYS A 41 0.59 0.77 4.61
C LYS A 41 0.39 1.32 6.00
N LYS A 42 0.28 2.64 6.12
CA LYS A 42 0.08 3.31 7.41
C LYS A 42 -1.22 2.87 8.08
N SER A 43 -2.32 2.79 7.34
CA SER A 43 -3.60 2.33 7.90
C SER A 43 -3.57 0.87 8.32
N PHE A 44 -2.82 0.01 7.61
CA PHE A 44 -2.61 -1.37 8.03
C PHE A 44 -1.77 -1.42 9.31
N GLU A 45 -0.63 -0.71 9.35
CA GLU A 45 0.20 -0.59 10.56
C GLU A 45 -0.65 -0.11 11.73
N GLU A 46 -1.36 1.03 11.62
CA GLU A 46 -2.23 1.55 12.69
C GLU A 46 -3.33 0.57 13.12
N ALA A 47 -3.87 -0.24 12.21
CA ALA A 47 -4.92 -1.22 12.53
C ALA A 47 -4.40 -2.47 13.25
N PHE A 48 -3.10 -2.79 13.12
CA PHE A 48 -2.51 -4.04 13.61
C PHE A 48 -1.33 -3.82 14.58
N ASP A 49 -0.84 -2.59 14.79
CA ASP A 49 0.19 -2.26 15.80
C ASP A 49 -0.38 -2.26 17.23
N ASP A 50 -1.69 -1.99 17.39
CA ASP A 50 -2.36 -2.04 18.70
C ASP A 50 -2.61 -3.49 19.18
N ASP A 51 -2.57 -4.49 18.29
CA ASP A 51 -2.88 -5.90 18.58
C ASP A 51 -1.64 -6.74 19.00
N LEU A 52 -0.45 -6.14 19.04
CA LEU A 52 0.82 -6.80 19.43
C LEU A 52 1.34 -6.36 20.81
N ASN A 53 0.61 -5.51 21.54
CA ASN A 53 0.97 -5.05 22.89
C ASN A 53 -0.02 -5.48 23.99
N GLU A 54 -1.06 -6.24 23.67
CA GLU A 54 -1.91 -6.89 24.68
C GLU A 54 -1.68 -8.41 24.67
N ASP A 55 -1.17 -8.90 25.81
CA ASP A 55 -1.08 -10.29 26.27
C ASP A 55 0.21 -11.10 25.97
N ASP A 56 1.28 -10.74 26.68
CA ASP A 56 2.26 -11.71 27.19
C ASP A 56 2.14 -11.78 28.74
N SER A 57 0.90 -11.92 29.21
CA SER A 57 0.56 -12.07 30.63
C SER A 57 -0.47 -13.18 30.87
N LEU A 58 -0.09 -14.42 30.54
CA LEU A 58 -0.75 -15.64 31.03
C LEU A 58 0.28 -16.63 31.61
#